data_AF-Q2B2Y8-F1
#
_entry.id   AF-Q2B2Y8-F1
#
_cell.length_a   1.000
_cell.length_b   1.000
_cell.length_c   1.000
_cell.angle_alpha   90.00
_cell.angle_beta   90.00
_cell.angle_gamma   90.00
#
_symmetry.space_group_name_H-M   'P 1'
#
loop_
_entity.id
_entity.type
_entity.pdbx_description
1 polymer ?
#
loop_
_entity_poly.entity_id
_entity_poly.type
_entity_poly.pdbx_seq_one_letter_code
_entity_poly.pdbx_strand_id
1 'polypeptide(L)'
;MSGRQSKRFVFKKGMGKIVTKKERKWKWIYLLIMLFTYLIYIPAFLLDWLVLDGKFPLIPLFIGAAIPFMRRNHLKKIRFED
;
A
#
# COMPACT_ATOMS: atom_id res chain seq x y z
N MET A 1 50.68 13.85 0.83
CA MET A 1 49.31 13.82 1.38
C MET A 1 48.33 13.73 0.22
N SER A 2 47.71 12.57 0.03
CA SER A 2 46.26 12.35 0.18
C SER A 2 45.40 12.86 -0.98
N GLY A 3 44.79 11.94 -1.72
CA GLY A 3 43.78 12.28 -2.73
C GLY A 3 43.17 11.07 -3.45
N ARG A 4 43.20 9.88 -2.85
CA ARG A 4 42.77 8.61 -3.49
C ARG A 4 41.31 8.24 -3.18
N GLN A 5 40.40 9.23 -3.04
CA GLN A 5 39.06 9.01 -2.45
C GLN A 5 37.89 9.63 -3.22
N SER A 6 37.91 9.69 -4.56
CA SER A 6 36.80 10.26 -5.35
C SER A 6 36.21 9.33 -6.41
N LYS A 7 36.13 8.02 -6.13
CA LYS A 7 35.44 7.06 -7.04
C LYS A 7 34.49 6.09 -6.35
N ARG A 8 34.09 6.36 -5.09
CA ARG A 8 33.23 5.45 -4.30
C ARG A 8 31.77 5.90 -4.14
N PHE A 9 31.36 6.96 -4.84
CA PHE A 9 30.04 7.60 -4.64
C PHE A 9 29.06 7.45 -5.81
N VAL A 10 29.35 6.58 -6.78
CA VAL A 10 28.47 6.33 -7.94
C VAL A 10 28.19 4.84 -8.11
N PHE A 11 27.87 4.14 -7.02
CA PHE A 11 27.51 2.72 -7.10
C PHE A 11 26.37 2.34 -6.14
N LYS A 12 25.25 3.08 -6.21
CA LYS A 12 24.03 2.64 -5.53
C LYS A 12 22.76 3.13 -6.24
N LYS A 13 22.67 2.90 -7.54
CA LYS A 13 21.43 3.08 -8.30
C LYS A 13 21.20 1.82 -9.12
N GLY A 14 20.47 0.86 -8.54
CA GLY A 14 20.15 -0.38 -9.25
C GLY A 14 20.01 -1.65 -8.41
N MET A 15 19.97 -1.59 -7.07
CA MET A 15 19.58 -2.78 -6.31
C MET A 15 18.06 -2.86 -6.27
N GLY A 16 17.49 -3.78 -7.04
CA GLY A 16 16.10 -4.20 -6.88
C GLY A 16 15.84 -4.47 -5.40
N LYS A 17 14.84 -3.80 -4.81
CA LYS A 17 14.50 -3.96 -3.40
C LYS A 17 14.33 -5.45 -3.11
N ILE A 18 15.19 -6.02 -2.27
CA ILE A 18 15.04 -7.39 -1.79
C ILE A 18 13.76 -7.39 -0.95
N VAL A 19 12.70 -8.00 -1.47
CA VAL A 19 11.40 -8.07 -0.79
C VAL A 19 11.44 -9.27 0.14
N THR A 20 11.32 -9.05 1.45
CA THR A 20 11.29 -10.15 2.42
C THR A 20 10.07 -11.05 2.19
N LYS A 21 10.16 -12.34 2.56
CA LYS A 21 9.03 -13.29 2.41
C LYS A 21 7.77 -12.77 3.12
N LYS A 22 7.97 -12.13 4.28
CA LYS A 22 6.95 -11.46 5.07
C LYS A 22 6.34 -10.28 4.32
N GLU A 23 7.16 -9.37 3.77
CA GLU A 23 6.67 -8.24 2.95
C GLU A 23 5.86 -8.72 1.74
N ARG A 24 6.28 -9.80 1.07
CA ARG A 24 5.55 -10.38 -0.07
C ARG A 24 4.18 -10.90 0.34
N LYS A 25 4.08 -11.67 1.43
CA LYS A 25 2.79 -12.19 1.93
C LYS A 25 1.83 -11.06 2.28
N TRP A 26 2.31 -10.02 2.98
CA TRP A 26 1.48 -8.85 3.32
C TRP A 26 1.02 -8.06 2.10
N LYS A 27 1.87 -7.90 1.07
CA LYS A 27 1.45 -7.27 -0.19
C LYS A 27 0.27 -7.99 -0.83
N TRP A 28 0.27 -9.32 -0.83
CA TRP A 28 -0.84 -10.12 -1.37
C TRP A 28 -2.11 -9.95 -0.56
N ILE A 29 -2.02 -9.96 0.78
CA ILE A 29 -3.17 -9.71 1.67
C ILE A 29 -3.77 -8.34 1.38
N TYR A 30 -2.94 -7.29 1.30
CA TYR A 30 -3.42 -5.95 0.96
C TYR A 30 -4.05 -5.87 -0.43
N LEU A 31 -3.52 -6.61 -1.41
CA LEU A 31 -4.09 -6.65 -2.75
C LEU A 31 -5.49 -7.29 -2.72
N LEU A 32 -5.64 -8.40 -2.00
CA LEU A 32 -6.93 -9.07 -1.84
C LEU A 32 -7.95 -8.21 -1.08
N ILE A 33 -7.53 -7.55 0.00
CA ILE A 33 -8.40 -6.61 0.75
C ILE A 33 -8.81 -5.44 -0.13
N MET A 34 -7.87 -4.80 -0.83
CA MET A 34 -8.20 -3.72 -1.76
C MET A 34 -9.19 -4.22 -2.81
N LEU A 35 -8.92 -5.34 -3.46
CA LEU A 35 -9.78 -5.90 -4.49
C LEU A 35 -11.22 -6.09 -3.98
N PHE A 36 -11.38 -6.72 -2.82
CA PHE A 36 -12.69 -6.91 -2.20
C PHE A 36 -13.38 -5.59 -1.86
N THR A 37 -12.65 -4.63 -1.27
CA THR A 37 -13.22 -3.33 -0.89
C THR A 37 -13.65 -2.53 -2.13
N TYR A 38 -12.84 -2.50 -3.18
CA TYR A 38 -13.12 -1.70 -4.37
C TYR A 38 -14.13 -2.36 -5.33
N LEU A 39 -14.15 -3.69 -5.45
CA LEU A 39 -15.07 -4.38 -6.37
C LEU A 39 -16.41 -4.75 -5.76
N ILE A 40 -16.46 -4.99 -4.45
CA ILE A 40 -17.67 -5.51 -3.80
C ILE A 40 -18.21 -4.48 -2.83
N TYR A 41 -17.40 -4.04 -1.86
CA TYR A 41 -17.90 -3.21 -0.76
C TYR A 41 -18.33 -1.80 -1.21
N ILE A 42 -17.46 -1.07 -1.91
CA ILE A 42 -17.79 0.27 -2.41
C ILE A 42 -18.95 0.24 -3.41
N PRO A 43 -18.96 -0.67 -4.41
CA PRO A 43 -20.08 -0.76 -5.35
C PRO A 43 -21.40 -1.14 -4.68
N ALA A 44 -21.40 -2.08 -3.72
CA ALA A 44 -22.60 -2.43 -2.98
C ALA A 44 -23.18 -1.22 -2.23
N PHE A 45 -22.32 -0.43 -1.57
CA PHE A 45 -22.73 0.80 -0.89
C PHE A 45 -23.18 1.91 -1.85
N LEU A 46 -22.55 2.02 -3.03
CA LEU A 46 -22.99 2.96 -4.06
C LEU A 46 -24.37 2.58 -4.61
N LEU A 47 -24.62 1.28 -4.82
CA LEU A 47 -25.94 0.79 -5.23
C LEU A 47 -26.99 1.04 -4.16
N ASP A 48 -26.66 0.79 -2.89
CA ASP A 48 -27.55 1.08 -1.76
C ASP A 48 -27.92 2.57 -1.71
N TRP A 49 -26.92 3.45 -1.86
CA TRP A 49 -27.15 4.89 -1.89
C TRP A 49 -27.98 5.33 -3.11
N LEU A 50 -27.73 4.76 -4.29
CA LEU A 50 -28.34 5.20 -5.55
C LEU A 50 -29.74 4.61 -5.79
N VAL A 51 -30.02 3.41 -5.25
CA VAL A 51 -31.23 2.63 -5.56
C VAL A 51 -32.19 2.54 -4.38
N LEU A 52 -31.69 2.54 -3.14
CA LEU A 52 -32.48 2.24 -1.94
C LEU A 52 -32.76 3.47 -1.06
N ASP A 53 -32.67 4.69 -1.61
CA ASP A 53 -32.73 5.97 -0.86
C ASP A 53 -31.80 5.96 0.37
N GLY A 54 -30.66 5.27 0.23
CA GLY A 54 -29.66 5.13 1.28
C GLY A 54 -29.00 6.45 1.65
N LYS A 55 -28.30 6.49 2.78
CA LYS A 55 -27.50 7.67 3.18
C LYS A 55 -26.22 7.74 2.36
N PHE A 56 -25.69 8.95 2.20
CA PHE A 56 -24.43 9.17 1.47
C PHE A 56 -23.30 8.28 2.05
N PRO A 57 -22.56 7.52 1.20
CA PRO A 57 -21.65 6.48 1.65
C PRO A 57 -20.28 7.05 2.10
N LEU A 58 -20.29 7.89 3.14
CA LEU A 58 -19.07 8.48 3.70
C LEU A 58 -18.11 7.40 4.23
N ILE A 59 -18.63 6.41 4.94
CA ILE A 59 -17.82 5.38 5.60
C ILE A 59 -17.01 4.56 4.56
N PRO A 60 -17.63 3.99 3.51
CA PRO A 60 -16.89 3.32 2.43
C PRO A 60 -15.82 4.19 1.77
N LEU A 61 -16.10 5.48 1.61
CA LEU A 61 -15.15 6.43 1.02
C LEU A 61 -13.90 6.58 1.89
N PHE A 62 -14.09 6.77 3.20
CA PHE A 62 -12.99 6.86 4.16
C PHE A 62 -12.21 5.55 4.25
N ILE A 63 -12.88 4.40 4.25
CA ILE A 63 -12.22 3.08 4.27
C ILE A 63 -11.38 2.88 3.00
N GLY A 64 -11.95 3.19 1.83
CA GLY A 64 -11.26 3.13 0.54
C GLY A 64 -9.99 3.99 0.56
N ALA A 65 -10.08 5.20 1.10
CA ALA A 65 -8.93 6.09 1.25
C ALA A 65 -7.93 5.60 2.30
N ALA A 66 -8.35 5.04 3.43
CA ALA A 66 -7.47 4.66 4.55
C ALA A 66 -6.58 3.44 4.25
N ILE A 67 -7.09 2.44 3.54
CA ILE A 67 -6.36 1.19 3.21
C ILE A 67 -4.99 1.45 2.53
N PRO A 68 -4.86 2.29 1.48
CA PRO A 68 -3.57 2.55 0.85
C PRO A 68 -2.57 3.24 1.79
N PHE A 69 -3.03 4.10 2.70
CA PHE A 69 -2.14 4.72 3.70
C PHE A 69 -1.66 3.69 4.73
N MET A 70 -2.56 2.87 5.26
CA MET A 70 -2.19 1.78 6.18
C MET A 70 -1.21 0.80 5.53
N ARG A 71 -1.45 0.42 4.27
CA ARG A 71 -0.52 -0.42 3.49
C ARG A 71 0.88 0.19 3.43
N ARG A 72 0.99 1.49 3.11
CA ARG A 72 2.30 2.17 3.02
C ARG A 72 3.00 2.19 4.38
N ASN A 73 2.29 2.48 5.46
CA ASN A 73 2.88 2.51 6.81
C ASN A 73 3.31 1.13 7.28
N HIS A 74 2.46 0.12 7.11
CA HIS A 74 2.77 -1.23 7.54
C HIS A 74 3.94 -1.83 6.76
N LEU A 75 3.96 -1.69 5.43
CA LEU A 75 5.07 -2.18 4.61
C LEU A 75 6.39 -1.42 4.87
N LYS A 76 6.32 -0.14 5.24
CA LYS A 76 7.51 0.59 5.72
C LYS A 76 8.00 -0.02 7.02
N LYS A 77 7.13 -0.22 8.01
CA LYS A 77 7.48 -0.80 9.31
C LYS A 77 8.17 -2.17 9.16
N ILE A 78 7.60 -3.08 8.36
CA ILE A 78 8.19 -4.40 8.08
C ILE A 78 9.62 -4.29 7.54
N ARG A 79 9.90 -3.28 6.69
CA ARG A 79 11.24 -3.09 6.10
C ARG A 79 12.27 -2.49 7.04
N PHE A 80 11.85 -1.88 8.15
CA PHE A 80 12.75 -1.34 9.16
C PHE A 80 12.97 -2.34 10.32
N GLU A 81 12.05 -3.28 10.51
CA GLU A 81 12.13 -4.33 11.55
C GLU A 81 12.76 -5.65 11.07
N ASP A 82 12.79 -5.91 9.76
CA ASP A 82 13.50 -7.05 9.14
C ASP A 82 14.93 -6.64 8.71
#